data_AF-A0A350UR34-F1
#
_entry.id   AF-A0A350UR34-F1
#
_cell.length_a   1.000
_cell.length_b   1.000
_cell.length_c   1.000
_cell.angle_alpha   90.00
_cell.angle_beta   90.00
_cell.angle_gamma   90.00
#
_symmetry.space_group_name_H-M   'P 1'
#
loop_
_entity.id
_entity.type
_entity.pdbx_description
1 polymer ?
#
loop_
_entity_poly.entity_id
_entity_poly.type
_entity_poly.pdbx_seq_one_letter_code
_entity_poly.pdbx_strand_id
1 'polypeptide(L)'
;MPTAIRFFATLLAGATLLAAQSRYDGPRPERADLPYLLHARTLLETEAGEAKQSTDKRFTLYTVAGATSPARTPVPEPIFIFKSDRINADRLTLYKMTVEKGARVIRFPDRPGKNSPKPVYLMVTPLEKGLFKVEVNEPIEDGEYCLTPEGVNTVYCFTTY
;
A
#
# COMPACT_ATOMS: atom_id res chain seq x y z
N MET A 1 -30.52 -65.15 30.80
CA MET A 1 -29.17 -65.60 30.39
C MET A 1 -29.08 -65.49 28.86
N PRO A 2 -28.02 -64.98 28.22
CA PRO A 2 -27.12 -63.87 28.55
C PRO A 2 -27.08 -62.80 27.41
N THR A 3 -26.47 -61.64 27.71
CA THR A 3 -25.67 -60.72 26.85
C THR A 3 -25.91 -60.61 25.34
N ALA A 4 -26.06 -59.37 24.83
CA ALA A 4 -24.91 -58.60 24.33
C ALA A 4 -25.36 -57.28 23.68
N ILE A 5 -24.95 -56.18 24.30
CA ILE A 5 -24.91 -54.84 23.73
C ILE A 5 -23.87 -54.82 22.60
N ARG A 6 -24.23 -54.32 21.42
CA ARG A 6 -23.26 -53.96 20.37
C ARG A 6 -23.51 -52.53 19.91
N PHE A 7 -22.86 -51.60 20.60
CA PHE A 7 -22.60 -50.26 20.09
C PHE A 7 -21.69 -50.39 18.86
N PHE A 8 -22.21 -50.10 17.68
CA PHE A 8 -21.39 -49.90 16.49
C PHE A 8 -20.98 -48.41 16.47
N ALA A 9 -19.80 -48.12 17.00
CA ALA A 9 -19.22 -46.79 16.96
C ALA A 9 -18.55 -46.61 15.59
N THR A 10 -19.18 -45.85 14.69
CA THR A 10 -18.59 -45.48 13.40
C THR A 10 -17.56 -44.38 13.65
N LEU A 11 -16.28 -44.72 13.49
CA LEU A 11 -15.14 -43.82 13.68
C LEU A 11 -15.07 -42.82 12.51
N LEU A 12 -15.42 -41.56 12.75
CA LEU A 12 -15.28 -40.46 11.78
C LEU A 12 -13.83 -39.96 11.82
N ALA A 13 -12.98 -40.45 10.91
CA ALA A 13 -11.61 -39.97 10.76
C ALA A 13 -11.59 -38.64 9.98
N GLY A 14 -11.75 -37.52 10.68
CA GLY A 14 -11.57 -36.18 10.13
C GLY A 14 -10.09 -35.88 9.94
N ALA A 15 -9.60 -35.97 8.70
CA ALA A 15 -8.28 -35.47 8.34
C ALA A 15 -8.32 -33.93 8.35
N THR A 16 -7.91 -33.31 9.45
CA THR A 16 -7.65 -31.87 9.47
C THR A 16 -6.37 -31.60 8.70
N LEU A 17 -6.51 -31.24 7.41
CA LEU A 17 -5.44 -30.57 6.67
C LEU A 17 -5.22 -29.21 7.35
N LEU A 18 -4.28 -29.15 8.30
CA LEU A 18 -3.69 -27.87 8.67
C LEU A 18 -2.95 -27.36 7.44
N ALA A 19 -3.55 -26.40 6.75
CA ALA A 19 -2.84 -25.58 5.79
C ALA A 19 -1.68 -24.92 6.53
N ALA A 20 -0.45 -25.41 6.29
CA ALA A 20 0.74 -24.71 6.70
C ALA A 20 0.74 -23.37 5.96
N GLN A 21 0.32 -22.31 6.64
CA GLN A 21 0.55 -20.96 6.14
C GLN A 21 2.06 -20.81 5.98
N SER A 22 2.53 -20.73 4.74
CA SER A 22 3.91 -20.43 4.40
C SER A 22 4.26 -19.10 5.08
N ARG A 23 5.12 -19.16 6.10
CA ARG A 23 5.62 -17.97 6.79
C ARG A 23 6.36 -17.11 5.79
N TYR A 24 6.14 -15.80 5.85
CA TYR A 24 6.81 -14.86 4.96
C TYR A 24 8.30 -14.83 5.29
N ASP A 25 9.16 -15.05 4.32
CA ASP A 25 10.62 -15.08 4.47
C ASP A 25 11.32 -13.87 3.83
N GLY A 26 10.55 -12.95 3.24
CA GLY A 26 11.06 -11.73 2.62
C GLY A 26 11.52 -10.65 3.61
N PRO A 27 12.07 -9.54 3.09
CA PRO A 27 12.57 -8.46 3.91
C PRO A 27 11.43 -7.74 4.65
N ARG A 28 11.73 -7.20 5.84
CA ARG A 28 10.71 -6.59 6.71
C ARG A 28 11.03 -5.10 6.95
N PRO A 29 10.01 -4.22 6.88
CA PRO A 29 10.12 -2.83 7.29
C PRO A 29 10.69 -2.69 8.70
N GLU A 30 11.67 -1.81 8.87
CA GLU A 30 12.21 -1.47 10.20
C GLU A 30 11.17 -0.69 11.01
N ARG A 31 10.38 0.16 10.34
CA ARG A 31 9.36 1.02 10.95
C ARG A 31 7.96 0.59 10.55
N ALA A 32 7.03 0.68 11.49
CA ALA A 32 5.60 0.53 11.21
C ALA A 32 5.04 1.84 10.63
N ASP A 33 3.90 1.74 9.95
CA ASP A 33 3.16 2.86 9.36
C ASP A 33 4.01 3.69 8.37
N LEU A 34 4.96 3.04 7.69
CA LEU A 34 5.76 3.59 6.60
C LEU A 34 5.84 2.54 5.47
N PRO A 35 5.36 2.82 4.25
CA PRO A 35 5.53 1.93 3.10
C PRO A 35 6.99 1.87 2.66
N TYR A 36 7.56 0.68 2.51
CA TYR A 36 8.91 0.53 1.95
C TYR A 36 8.79 -0.01 0.53
N LEU A 37 9.44 0.64 -0.44
CA LEU A 37 9.57 0.13 -1.80
C LEU A 37 10.42 -1.14 -1.77
N LEU A 38 9.88 -2.23 -2.31
CA LEU A 38 10.64 -3.43 -2.57
C LEU A 38 11.46 -3.23 -3.85
N HIS A 39 12.77 -3.08 -3.69
CA HIS A 39 13.72 -2.95 -4.79
C HIS A 39 14.61 -4.19 -4.83
N ALA A 40 14.30 -5.11 -5.76
CA ALA A 40 14.89 -6.45 -5.83
C ALA A 40 14.72 -7.26 -4.55
N ARG A 41 15.67 -7.22 -3.63
CA ARG A 41 15.64 -7.93 -2.32
C ARG A 41 15.81 -7.01 -1.12
N THR A 42 15.88 -5.70 -1.36
CA THR A 42 16.04 -4.70 -0.31
C THR A 42 14.78 -3.84 -0.22
N LEU A 43 14.66 -3.17 0.92
CA LEU A 43 13.58 -2.23 1.19
C LEU A 43 14.15 -0.83 1.18
N LEU A 44 13.57 0.04 0.38
CA LEU A 44 13.88 1.47 0.36
C LEU A 44 12.76 2.23 1.07
N GLU A 45 13.11 3.05 2.05
CA GLU A 45 12.14 3.95 2.69
C GLU A 45 11.58 4.91 1.66
N THR A 46 10.25 4.99 1.55
CA THR A 46 9.62 6.11 0.86
C THR A 46 9.91 7.41 1.61
N GLU A 47 9.95 8.51 0.87
CA GLU A 47 10.09 9.84 1.48
C GLU A 47 8.82 10.20 2.25
N ALA A 48 8.86 10.05 3.57
CA ALA A 48 7.75 10.43 4.45
C ALA A 48 7.71 11.94 4.64
N GLY A 49 6.51 12.53 4.58
CA GLY A 49 6.30 13.94 4.83
C GLY A 49 4.83 14.28 5.06
N GLU A 50 4.54 15.57 5.13
CA GLU A 50 3.18 16.10 5.15
C GLU A 50 2.96 17.05 3.97
N ALA A 51 1.87 16.84 3.25
CA ALA A 51 1.47 17.74 2.18
C ALA A 51 0.83 19.00 2.77
N LYS A 52 1.34 20.17 2.35
CA LYS A 52 0.70 21.45 2.65
C LYS A 52 -0.57 21.59 1.82
N GLN A 53 -1.70 21.74 2.49
CA GLN A 53 -3.00 21.96 1.87
C GLN A 53 -3.30 23.46 1.74
N SER A 54 -3.79 23.87 0.58
CA SER A 54 -4.33 25.21 0.32
C SER A 54 -5.61 25.08 -0.47
N THR A 55 -6.67 25.77 -0.04
CA THR A 55 -7.97 25.73 -0.72
C THR A 55 -8.17 27.02 -1.50
N ASP A 56 -8.49 26.91 -2.78
CA ASP A 56 -8.95 28.00 -3.65
C ASP A 56 -10.46 27.83 -3.92
N LYS A 57 -11.08 28.78 -4.60
CA LYS A 57 -12.51 28.74 -4.98
C LYS A 57 -12.87 27.65 -6.00
N ARG A 58 -11.88 27.00 -6.60
CA ARG A 58 -12.07 26.03 -7.70
C ARG A 58 -11.41 24.68 -7.47
N PHE A 59 -10.47 24.59 -6.53
CA PHE A 59 -9.69 23.39 -6.27
C PHE A 59 -9.05 23.44 -4.88
N THR A 60 -8.72 22.25 -4.39
CA THR A 60 -7.79 22.05 -3.28
C THR A 60 -6.43 21.64 -3.82
N LEU A 61 -5.38 22.38 -3.45
CA LEU A 61 -3.99 22.11 -3.80
C LEU A 61 -3.28 21.45 -2.61
N TYR A 62 -2.60 20.36 -2.90
CA TYR A 62 -1.66 19.75 -1.97
C TYR A 62 -0.25 19.89 -2.53
N THR A 63 0.70 20.26 -1.69
CA THR A 63 2.09 20.53 -2.08
C THR A 63 3.07 19.82 -1.16
N VAL A 64 4.03 19.13 -1.76
CA VAL A 64 5.17 18.51 -1.08
C VAL A 64 6.44 19.20 -1.58
N ALA A 65 7.31 19.59 -0.67
CA ALA A 65 8.56 20.27 -1.01
C ALA A 65 9.49 19.35 -1.82
N GLY A 66 10.33 19.93 -2.68
CA GLY A 66 11.26 19.18 -3.52
C GLY A 66 10.64 18.68 -4.81
N ALA A 67 11.47 18.62 -5.86
CA ALA A 67 11.06 18.26 -7.21
C ALA A 67 11.04 16.74 -7.45
N THR A 68 11.78 15.97 -6.66
CA THR A 68 12.00 14.54 -6.89
C THR A 68 12.18 13.82 -5.56
N SER A 69 11.57 12.64 -5.42
CA SER A 69 11.81 11.79 -4.25
C SER A 69 13.17 11.10 -4.32
N PRO A 70 13.92 10.98 -3.20
CA PRO A 70 15.10 10.13 -3.14
C PRO A 70 14.77 8.64 -3.24
N ALA A 71 13.53 8.23 -2.96
CA ALA A 71 13.06 6.85 -3.08
C ALA A 71 12.67 6.59 -4.54
N ARG A 72 13.52 5.88 -5.28
CA ARG A 72 13.38 5.73 -6.74
C ARG A 72 13.30 4.27 -7.14
N THR A 73 12.50 3.97 -8.16
CA THR A 73 12.39 2.63 -8.74
C THR A 73 12.23 2.68 -10.26
N PRO A 74 12.87 1.79 -11.03
CA PRO A 74 12.62 1.66 -12.47
C PRO A 74 11.46 0.71 -12.78
N VAL A 75 10.77 0.19 -11.75
CA VAL A 75 9.70 -0.80 -11.92
C VAL A 75 8.38 -0.07 -12.15
N PRO A 76 7.69 -0.28 -13.28
CA PRO A 76 6.43 0.38 -13.60
C PRO A 76 5.25 -0.15 -12.79
N GLU A 77 5.38 -1.29 -12.12
CA GLU A 77 4.40 -1.80 -11.15
C GLU A 77 5.06 -1.93 -9.77
N PRO A 78 5.30 -0.81 -9.05
CA PRO A 78 5.99 -0.84 -7.77
C PRO A 78 5.27 -1.72 -6.75
N ILE A 79 6.08 -2.41 -5.93
CA ILE A 79 5.60 -3.19 -4.80
C ILE A 79 6.11 -2.54 -3.52
N PHE A 80 5.23 -2.40 -2.54
CA PHE A 80 5.56 -1.93 -1.21
C PHE A 80 5.36 -3.04 -0.19
N ILE A 81 6.30 -3.15 0.75
CA ILE A 81 6.09 -3.93 1.97
C ILE A 81 5.71 -2.95 3.08
N PHE A 82 4.57 -3.22 3.73
CA PHE A 82 3.97 -2.31 4.68
C PHE A 82 3.67 -3.04 5.99
N LYS A 83 4.33 -2.61 7.06
CA LYS A 83 4.04 -3.05 8.42
C LYS A 83 3.03 -2.07 9.02
N SER A 84 1.81 -2.52 9.25
CA SER A 84 0.73 -1.70 9.79
C SER A 84 0.70 -1.80 11.33
N ASP A 85 0.57 -0.65 11.98
CA ASP A 85 0.21 -0.54 13.40
C ASP A 85 -1.08 0.29 13.54
N ARG A 86 -1.09 1.51 13.01
CA ARG A 86 -2.24 2.43 13.09
C ARG A 86 -2.91 2.68 11.76
N ILE A 87 -2.15 2.63 10.67
CA ILE A 87 -2.66 2.92 9.33
C ILE A 87 -3.23 1.63 8.73
N ASN A 88 -4.50 1.67 8.34
CA ASN A 88 -5.11 0.57 7.60
C ASN A 88 -4.52 0.51 6.17
N ALA A 89 -3.89 -0.62 5.82
CA ALA A 89 -3.27 -0.84 4.52
C ALA A 89 -4.26 -0.70 3.35
N ASP A 90 -5.52 -1.11 3.53
CA ASP A 90 -6.58 -1.01 2.50
C ASP A 90 -7.04 0.44 2.25
N ARG A 91 -6.64 1.38 3.13
CA ARG A 91 -6.97 2.81 3.01
C ARG A 91 -5.79 3.64 2.55
N LEU A 92 -4.74 3.01 2.02
CA LEU A 92 -3.70 3.69 1.29
C LEU A 92 -4.21 3.99 -0.12
N THR A 93 -3.94 5.21 -0.59
CA THR A 93 -4.29 5.64 -1.94
C THR A 93 -3.05 6.19 -2.62
N LEU A 94 -2.83 5.81 -3.87
CA LEU A 94 -1.71 6.26 -4.69
C LEU A 94 -2.17 7.36 -5.65
N TYR A 95 -1.43 8.46 -5.71
CA TYR A 95 -1.66 9.52 -6.69
C TYR A 95 -0.39 9.87 -7.46
N LYS A 96 -0.55 10.18 -8.76
CA LYS A 96 0.47 10.85 -9.55
C LYS A 96 0.51 12.35 -9.19
N MET A 97 1.71 12.88 -9.04
CA MET A 97 1.97 14.29 -8.77
C MET A 97 2.60 14.96 -9.99
N THR A 98 2.42 16.27 -10.12
CA THR A 98 3.14 17.10 -11.10
C THR A 98 4.21 17.92 -10.40
N VAL A 99 5.32 18.18 -11.07
CA VAL A 99 6.37 19.05 -10.53
C VAL A 99 6.17 20.46 -11.05
N GLU A 100 6.02 21.42 -10.15
CA GLU A 100 5.81 22.83 -10.46
C GLU A 100 6.65 23.72 -9.54
N LYS A 101 7.43 24.62 -10.14
CA LYS A 101 8.28 25.57 -9.39
C LYS A 101 9.15 24.88 -8.32
N GLY A 102 9.64 23.68 -8.61
CA GLY A 102 10.50 22.91 -7.70
C GLY A 102 9.77 22.15 -6.57
N ALA A 103 8.44 22.06 -6.61
CA ALA A 103 7.63 21.32 -5.66
C ALA A 103 6.74 20.31 -6.38
N ARG A 104 6.41 19.20 -5.70
CA ARG A 104 5.45 18.20 -6.18
C ARG A 104 4.06 18.62 -5.74
N VAL A 105 3.11 18.61 -6.67
CA VAL A 105 1.75 19.11 -6.44
C VAL A 105 0.69 18.18 -6.98
N ILE A 106 -0.49 18.24 -6.36
CA ILE A 106 -1.72 17.64 -6.87
C ILE A 106 -2.88 18.62 -6.63
N ARG A 107 -3.73 18.77 -7.64
CA ARG A 107 -4.89 19.68 -7.62
C ARG A 107 -6.18 18.90 -7.77
N PHE A 108 -6.95 18.82 -6.70
CA PHE A 108 -8.29 18.25 -6.74
C PHE A 108 -9.30 19.36 -7.03
N PRO A 109 -9.90 19.41 -8.23
CA PRO A 109 -10.93 20.40 -8.51
C PRO A 109 -12.21 20.10 -7.73
N ASP A 110 -12.94 21.14 -7.35
CA ASP A 110 -14.18 21.00 -6.58
C ASP A 110 -15.28 20.25 -7.36
N ARG A 111 -15.15 20.24 -8.70
CA ARG A 111 -15.97 19.44 -9.61
C ARG A 111 -15.06 18.52 -10.43
N PRO A 112 -14.92 17.24 -10.05
CA PRO A 112 -14.13 16.28 -10.80
C PRO A 112 -14.63 16.10 -12.23
N GLY A 113 -13.69 16.06 -13.18
CA GLY A 113 -13.91 15.80 -14.60
C GLY A 113 -12.94 14.75 -15.13
N LYS A 114 -12.91 14.56 -16.45
CA LYS A 114 -12.08 13.52 -17.10
C LYS A 114 -10.59 13.63 -16.74
N ASN A 115 -10.09 14.85 -16.59
CA ASN A 115 -8.67 15.16 -16.36
C ASN A 115 -8.33 15.45 -14.89
N SER A 116 -9.28 15.23 -13.97
CA SER A 116 -8.99 15.37 -12.55
C SER A 116 -8.04 14.26 -12.09
N PRO A 117 -7.19 14.51 -11.07
CA PRO A 117 -6.36 13.46 -10.51
C PRO A 117 -7.22 12.29 -10.05
N LYS A 118 -6.83 11.09 -10.47
CA LYS A 118 -7.47 9.85 -10.07
C LYS A 118 -6.48 9.01 -9.28
N PRO A 119 -6.96 8.27 -8.27
CA PRO A 119 -6.12 7.30 -7.61
C PRO A 119 -5.70 6.21 -8.60
N VAL A 120 -4.45 5.78 -8.50
CA VAL A 120 -3.97 4.56 -9.15
C VAL A 120 -4.41 3.38 -8.30
N TYR A 121 -4.90 2.32 -8.93
CA TYR A 121 -5.41 1.16 -8.21
C TYR A 121 -4.29 0.39 -7.51
N LEU A 122 -4.53 0.06 -6.23
CA LEU A 122 -3.66 -0.75 -5.41
C LEU A 122 -4.30 -2.11 -5.13
N MET A 123 -3.48 -3.16 -5.08
CA MET A 123 -3.85 -4.46 -4.56
C MET A 123 -3.14 -4.69 -3.23
N VAL A 124 -3.90 -4.93 -2.17
CA VAL A 124 -3.36 -5.19 -0.83
C VAL A 124 -3.50 -6.68 -0.52
N THR A 125 -2.36 -7.34 -0.28
CA THR A 125 -2.28 -8.76 0.06
C THR A 125 -1.69 -8.92 1.46
N PRO A 126 -2.40 -9.51 2.43
CA PRO A 126 -1.83 -9.87 3.72
C PRO A 126 -0.73 -10.92 3.54
N LEU A 127 0.46 -10.67 4.11
CA LEU A 127 1.59 -11.60 4.12
C LEU A 127 1.68 -12.35 5.45
N GLU A 128 1.57 -11.61 6.54
CA GLU A 128 1.51 -12.10 7.92
C GLU A 128 0.63 -11.13 8.75
N LYS A 129 0.42 -11.44 10.03
CA LYS A 129 -0.33 -10.53 10.91
C LYS A 129 0.36 -9.17 10.97
N GLY A 130 -0.32 -8.13 10.49
CA GLY A 130 0.17 -6.74 10.49
C GLY A 130 1.21 -6.44 9.40
N LEU A 131 1.46 -7.38 8.48
CA LEU A 131 2.40 -7.21 7.37
C LEU A 131 1.68 -7.43 6.04
N PHE A 132 1.79 -6.45 5.16
CA PHE A 132 1.05 -6.39 3.90
C PHE A 132 2.01 -6.16 2.74
N LYS A 133 1.68 -6.77 1.60
CA LYS A 133 2.19 -6.40 0.29
C LYS A 133 1.17 -5.46 -0.36
N VAL A 134 1.59 -4.26 -0.71
CA VAL A 134 0.76 -3.27 -1.40
C VAL A 134 1.34 -3.10 -2.80
N GLU A 135 0.60 -3.49 -3.82
CA GLU A 135 1.06 -3.54 -5.21
C GLU A 135 0.31 -2.51 -6.03
N VAL A 136 1.02 -1.80 -6.89
CA VAL A 136 0.36 -1.04 -7.95
C VAL A 136 -0.19 -2.05 -8.97
N ASN A 137 -1.51 -2.05 -9.18
CA ASN A 137 -2.22 -3.09 -9.93
C ASN A 137 -2.30 -2.80 -11.45
N GLU A 138 -1.49 -1.86 -11.91
CA GLU A 138 -1.32 -1.54 -13.33
C GLU A 138 0.03 -0.87 -13.56
N PRO A 139 0.63 -1.00 -14.76
CA PRO A 139 1.83 -0.26 -15.09
C PRO A 139 1.58 1.26 -15.03
N ILE A 140 2.37 1.97 -14.25
CA ILE A 140 2.39 3.42 -14.17
C ILE A 140 3.54 4.01 -14.97
N GLU A 141 3.30 5.20 -15.51
CA GLU A 141 4.31 5.98 -16.24
C GLU A 141 5.42 6.49 -15.31
N ASP A 142 6.54 6.90 -15.89
CA ASP A 142 7.57 7.65 -15.19
C ASP A 142 7.01 8.95 -14.57
N GLY A 143 7.51 9.29 -13.38
CA GLY A 143 7.12 10.50 -12.68
C GLY A 143 7.15 10.42 -11.16
N GLU A 144 6.54 11.43 -10.54
CA GLU A 144 6.46 11.59 -9.09
C GLU A 144 5.12 11.07 -8.57
N TYR A 145 5.16 10.30 -7.49
CA TYR A 145 4.00 9.67 -6.90
C TYR A 145 4.00 9.81 -5.38
N CYS A 146 2.82 9.75 -4.78
CA CYS A 146 2.68 9.65 -3.34
C CYS A 146 1.62 8.62 -2.95
N LEU A 147 1.94 7.80 -1.96
CA LEU A 147 0.95 7.08 -1.17
C LEU A 147 0.48 7.99 -0.03
N THR A 148 -0.81 7.97 0.27
CA THR A 148 -1.39 8.70 1.40
C THR A 148 -2.51 7.88 2.04
N PRO A 149 -2.59 7.80 3.38
CA PRO A 149 -3.75 7.22 4.05
C PRO A 149 -4.96 8.14 3.89
N GLU A 150 -6.15 7.57 3.71
CA GLU A 150 -7.38 8.35 3.60
C GLU A 150 -7.61 9.29 4.80
N GLY A 151 -7.93 10.55 4.51
CA GLY A 151 -8.37 11.53 5.50
C GLY A 151 -7.25 12.26 6.25
N VAL A 152 -5.98 12.02 5.91
CA VAL A 152 -4.83 12.75 6.46
C VAL A 152 -3.93 13.29 5.36
N ASN A 153 -3.09 14.28 5.69
CA ASN A 153 -2.15 14.88 4.74
C ASN A 153 -0.75 14.26 4.77
N THR A 154 -0.57 13.16 5.52
CA THR A 154 0.68 12.39 5.51
C THR A 154 0.88 11.77 4.13
N VAL A 155 2.09 11.90 3.60
CA VAL A 155 2.46 11.38 2.28
C VAL A 155 3.74 10.54 2.37
N TYR A 156 3.83 9.58 1.49
CA TYR A 156 4.98 8.70 1.30
C TYR A 156 5.36 8.74 -0.18
N CYS A 157 6.34 9.57 -0.53
CA CYS A 157 6.67 9.92 -1.90
C CYS A 157 7.75 9.02 -2.50
N PHE A 158 7.61 8.74 -3.79
CA PHE A 158 8.61 8.02 -4.59
C PHE A 158 8.58 8.46 -6.05
N THR A 159 9.63 8.07 -6.79
CA THR A 159 9.79 8.38 -8.22
C THR A 159 9.93 7.10 -9.05
N THR A 160 9.21 7.02 -10.16
CA THR A 160 9.44 6.06 -11.24
C THR A 160 10.27 6.70 -12.37
N TYR A 161 11.23 5.95 -12.96
CA TYR A 161 12.19 6.47 -13.95
C TYR A 161 12.72 5.41 -14.93
#